data_AF-A0A931XXN6-F1
#
_entry.id   AF-A0A931XXN6-F1
#
_cell.length_a   1.000
_cell.length_b   1.000
_cell.length_c   1.000
_cell.angle_alpha   90.00
_cell.angle_beta   90.00
_cell.angle_gamma   90.00
#
_symmetry.space_group_name_H-M   'P 1'
#
loop_
_entity.id
_entity.type
_entity.pdbx_description
1 polymer ?
#
loop_
_entity_poly.entity_id
_entity_poly.type
_entity_poly.pdbx_seq_one_letter_code
_entity_poly.pdbx_strand_id
1 'polypeptide(L)'
;MARRRDAQPDPAALRATIERALRREDPDGEVIPMLERLQQIANEGSDHRRFADRRLAELLLEAEPWRAAMHLRRLLDDGGEDDDALWALMGLAQALLGNHRFAATAYRKALAIDPGNPWYAHNLGHLLDVGLDRPLEALRHLELAHKRVPEATAITCSYVHVLWRLGNLAEARRVLSPLAARHGYDPDVWALATQLDREEANARKRRRAPRKKRS
;
A
#
# COMPACT_ATOMS: atom_id res chain seq x y z
N MET A 1 -9.84 49.60 30.81
CA MET A 1 -8.90 48.59 30.30
C MET A 1 -9.67 47.59 29.44
N ALA A 2 -9.62 47.77 28.12
CA ALA A 2 -10.30 46.89 27.18
C ALA A 2 -9.58 45.53 27.17
N ARG A 3 -10.31 44.46 27.53
CA ARG A 3 -9.85 43.08 27.34
C ARG A 3 -9.53 42.91 25.86
N ARG A 4 -8.27 42.61 25.53
CA ARG A 4 -7.92 42.11 24.20
C ARG A 4 -8.84 40.91 23.95
N ARG A 5 -9.76 41.02 22.99
CA ARG A 5 -10.38 39.83 22.40
C ARG A 5 -9.20 39.11 21.76
N ASP A 6 -8.73 38.03 22.40
CA ASP A 6 -7.84 37.09 21.73
C ASP A 6 -8.57 36.67 20.47
N ALA A 7 -8.10 37.18 19.32
CA ALA A 7 -8.69 36.86 18.04
C ALA A 7 -8.57 35.34 17.90
N GLN A 8 -9.71 34.66 17.84
CA GLN A 8 -9.75 33.22 17.69
C GLN A 8 -8.93 32.86 16.44
N PRO A 9 -7.97 31.94 16.52
CA PRO A 9 -7.09 31.65 15.39
C PRO A 9 -7.92 31.28 14.17
N ASP A 10 -7.69 31.93 13.03
CA ASP A 10 -8.43 31.68 11.79
C ASP A 10 -8.03 30.31 11.20
N PRO A 11 -8.95 29.33 11.11
CA PRO A 11 -8.67 28.02 10.52
C PRO A 11 -8.24 28.11 9.05
N ALA A 12 -8.73 29.11 8.30
CA ALA A 12 -8.39 29.28 6.90
C ALA A 12 -6.94 29.75 6.73
N ALA A 13 -6.51 30.77 7.48
CA ALA A 13 -5.12 31.22 7.51
C ALA A 13 -4.14 30.11 7.95
N LEU A 14 -4.52 29.30 8.94
CA LEU A 14 -3.69 28.19 9.40
C LEU A 14 -3.58 27.10 8.31
N ARG A 15 -4.69 26.71 7.68
CA ARG A 15 -4.68 25.76 6.56
C ARG A 15 -3.79 26.25 5.41
N ALA A 16 -3.90 27.52 5.01
CA ALA A 16 -3.07 28.08 3.94
C ALA A 16 -1.57 28.07 4.28
N THR A 17 -1.23 28.16 5.57
CA THR A 17 0.16 28.05 6.05
C THR A 17 0.65 26.61 6.00
N ILE A 18 -0.18 25.65 6.43
CA ILE A 18 0.11 24.21 6.33
C ILE A 18 0.34 23.80 4.87
N GLU A 19 -0.53 24.22 3.95
CA GLU A 19 -0.42 23.88 2.53
C GLU A 19 0.88 24.41 1.91
N ARG A 20 1.39 25.55 2.39
CA ARG A 20 2.72 26.08 1.98
C ARG A 20 3.85 25.24 2.56
N ALA A 21 3.76 24.83 3.82
CA ALA A 21 4.77 24.02 4.48
C ALA A 21 4.89 22.62 3.87
N LEU A 22 3.77 21.99 3.51
CA LEU A 22 3.70 20.68 2.84
C LEU A 22 4.41 20.63 1.47
N ARG A 23 4.73 21.78 0.86
CA ARG A 23 5.48 21.84 -0.42
C ARG A 23 6.99 21.84 -0.24
N ARG A 24 7.49 21.76 0.99
CA ARG A 24 8.92 21.73 1.33
C ARG A 24 9.41 20.28 1.41
N GLU A 25 10.73 20.08 1.32
CA GLU A 25 11.35 18.74 1.26
C GLU A 25 11.20 17.89 2.53
N ASP A 26 11.01 18.50 3.71
CA ASP A 26 10.83 17.80 5.00
C ASP A 26 9.72 18.47 5.83
N PRO A 27 8.45 18.15 5.57
CA PRO A 27 7.33 18.81 6.21
C PRO A 27 6.97 18.23 7.59
N ASP A 28 7.40 17.02 7.91
CA ASP A 28 6.74 16.17 8.92
C ASP A 28 6.81 16.75 10.33
N GLY A 29 8.00 17.20 10.75
CA GLY A 29 8.23 17.71 12.10
C GLY A 29 7.52 19.03 12.41
N GLU A 30 7.34 19.90 11.42
CA GLU A 30 6.67 21.20 11.60
C GLU A 30 5.17 21.14 11.34
N VAL A 31 4.74 20.30 10.39
CA VAL A 31 3.36 20.29 9.91
C VAL A 31 2.42 19.54 10.84
N ILE A 32 2.86 18.46 11.49
CA ILE A 32 2.00 17.67 12.39
C ILE A 32 1.43 18.54 13.53
N PRO A 33 2.22 19.31 14.29
CA PRO A 33 1.68 20.20 15.34
C PRO A 33 0.70 21.25 14.79
N MET A 34 0.94 21.75 13.57
CA MET A 34 0.04 22.71 12.93
C MET A 34 -1.30 22.08 12.55
N LEU A 35 -1.28 20.84 12.05
CA LEU A 35 -2.48 20.07 11.73
C LEU A 35 -3.30 19.75 12.98
N GLU A 36 -2.64 19.32 14.07
CA GLU A 36 -3.29 19.11 15.37
C GLU A 36 -3.93 20.40 15.89
N ARG A 37 -3.22 21.53 15.73
CA ARG A 37 -3.77 22.84 16.07
C ARG A 37 -4.97 23.20 15.21
N LEU A 38 -4.93 22.92 13.90
CA LEU A 38 -6.04 23.13 12.98
C LEU A 38 -7.26 22.31 13.40
N GLN A 39 -7.08 21.05 13.81
CA GLN A 39 -8.17 20.25 14.35
C GLN A 39 -8.79 20.93 15.58
N GLN A 40 -7.99 21.39 16.54
CA GLN A 40 -8.51 22.01 17.77
C GLN A 40 -9.36 23.26 17.53
N ILE A 41 -9.03 24.08 16.52
CA ILE A 41 -9.73 25.34 16.24
C ILE A 41 -10.85 25.20 15.22
N ALA A 42 -10.84 24.15 14.41
CA ALA A 42 -11.85 23.90 13.38
C ALA A 42 -13.06 23.17 13.97
N ASN A 43 -14.25 23.60 13.55
CA ASN A 43 -15.52 22.96 13.93
C ASN A 43 -15.55 21.49 13.51
N GLU A 44 -16.23 20.66 14.30
CA GLU A 44 -16.50 19.26 13.96
C GLU A 44 -17.25 19.15 12.61
N GLY A 45 -16.87 18.17 11.79
CA GLY A 45 -17.43 17.96 10.44
C GLY A 45 -17.03 19.01 9.38
N SER A 46 -16.26 20.05 9.74
CA SER A 46 -15.85 21.07 8.77
C SER A 46 -14.78 20.58 7.80
N ASP A 47 -14.73 21.17 6.60
CA ASP A 47 -13.70 20.89 5.59
C ASP A 47 -12.27 21.08 6.11
N HIS A 48 -12.05 22.03 7.02
CA HIS A 48 -10.75 22.24 7.66
C HIS A 48 -10.34 21.07 8.56
N ARG A 49 -11.31 20.50 9.30
CA ARG A 49 -11.05 19.34 10.14
C ARG A 49 -10.82 18.09 9.29
N ARG A 50 -11.63 17.86 8.26
CA ARG A 50 -11.43 16.78 7.27
C ARG A 50 -10.07 16.87 6.59
N PHE A 51 -9.68 18.08 6.16
CA PHE A 51 -8.35 18.33 5.63
C PHE A 51 -7.26 17.93 6.63
N ALA A 52 -7.40 18.32 7.89
CA ALA A 52 -6.41 18.03 8.91
C ALA A 52 -6.31 16.53 9.22
N ASP A 53 -7.44 15.84 9.40
CA ASP A 53 -7.48 14.38 9.60
C ASP A 53 -6.85 13.64 8.41
N ARG A 54 -7.10 14.09 7.16
CA ARG A 54 -6.51 13.45 5.98
C ARG A 54 -5.00 13.58 5.96
N ARG A 55 -4.48 14.78 6.19
CA ARG A 55 -3.03 15.00 6.20
C ARG A 55 -2.34 14.29 7.36
N LEU A 56 -2.94 14.29 8.54
CA LEU A 56 -2.41 13.52 9.67
C LEU A 56 -2.39 12.02 9.37
N ALA A 57 -3.44 11.48 8.74
CA ALA A 57 -3.45 10.09 8.31
C ALA A 57 -2.30 9.76 7.36
N GLU A 58 -2.08 10.59 6.34
CA GLU A 58 -1.01 10.40 5.34
C GLU A 58 0.39 10.47 5.96
N LEU A 59 0.66 11.48 6.80
CA LEU A 59 1.98 11.70 7.41
C LEU A 59 2.32 10.69 8.52
N LEU A 60 1.32 10.22 9.27
CA LEU A 60 1.54 9.32 10.40
C LEU A 60 1.58 7.83 9.98
N LEU A 61 1.38 7.52 8.71
CA LEU A 61 1.21 6.13 8.24
C LEU A 61 2.38 5.22 8.65
N GLU A 62 3.62 5.64 8.42
CA GLU A 62 4.80 4.81 8.69
C GLU A 62 5.23 4.88 10.16
N ALA A 63 5.20 6.08 10.76
CA ALA A 63 5.68 6.29 12.13
C ALA A 63 4.68 5.83 13.20
N GLU A 64 3.39 6.10 13.00
CA GLU A 64 2.32 5.86 13.98
C GLU A 64 1.04 5.35 13.30
N PRO A 65 1.06 4.14 12.69
CA PRO A 65 -0.05 3.62 11.89
C PRO A 65 -1.37 3.49 12.67
N TRP A 66 -1.31 3.35 14.00
CA TRP A 66 -2.49 3.35 14.86
C TRP A 66 -3.19 4.71 14.89
N ARG A 67 -2.44 5.83 14.94
CA ARG A 67 -2.99 7.19 14.88
C ARG A 67 -3.54 7.46 13.50
N ALA A 68 -2.81 7.07 12.45
CA ALA A 68 -3.30 7.19 11.08
C ALA A 68 -4.65 6.48 10.91
N ALA A 69 -4.78 5.24 11.40
CA ALA A 69 -6.04 4.50 11.38
C ALA A 69 -7.18 5.21 12.13
N MET A 70 -6.92 5.89 13.25
CA MET A 70 -7.94 6.67 13.96
C MET A 70 -8.44 7.87 13.14
N HIS A 71 -7.54 8.61 12.49
CA HIS A 71 -7.92 9.71 11.60
C HIS A 71 -8.73 9.21 10.40
N LEU A 72 -8.30 8.11 9.78
CA LEU A 72 -9.01 7.50 8.65
C LEU A 72 -10.40 7.00 9.05
N ARG A 73 -10.57 6.42 10.25
CA ARG A 73 -11.89 6.03 10.75
C ARG A 73 -12.84 7.24 10.81
N ARG A 74 -12.39 8.37 11.37
CA ARG A 74 -13.21 9.58 11.44
C ARG A 74 -13.64 10.09 10.07
N LEU A 75 -12.71 10.08 9.10
CA LEU A 75 -13.03 10.51 7.74
C LEU A 75 -14.05 9.60 7.05
N LEU A 76 -13.93 8.29 7.25
CA LEU A 76 -14.88 7.32 6.72
C LEU A 76 -16.26 7.50 7.38
N ASP A 77 -16.31 7.69 8.70
CA ASP A 77 -17.56 7.91 9.44
C ASP A 77 -18.21 9.27 9.10
N ASP A 78 -17.43 10.24 8.62
CA ASP A 78 -17.88 11.59 8.20
C ASP A 78 -18.17 11.68 6.68
N GLY A 79 -18.70 10.59 6.11
CA GLY A 79 -19.16 10.55 4.71
C GLY A 79 -18.08 10.29 3.67
N GLY A 80 -16.89 9.86 4.08
CA GLY A 80 -15.79 9.48 3.18
C GLY A 80 -15.87 8.05 2.64
N GLU A 81 -17.00 7.36 2.77
CA GLU A 81 -17.12 5.94 2.39
C GLU A 81 -16.93 5.67 0.89
N ASP A 82 -17.20 6.67 0.04
CA ASP A 82 -17.03 6.62 -1.41
C ASP A 82 -15.63 7.09 -1.87
N ASP A 83 -14.73 7.45 -0.94
CA ASP A 83 -13.32 7.78 -1.24
C ASP A 83 -12.47 6.50 -1.16
N ASP A 84 -12.08 6.00 -2.33
CA ASP A 84 -11.23 4.83 -2.50
C ASP A 84 -9.87 4.97 -1.79
N ALA A 85 -9.29 6.17 -1.82
CA ALA A 85 -8.00 6.43 -1.20
C ALA A 85 -8.07 6.31 0.33
N LEU A 86 -9.16 6.71 0.98
CA LEU A 86 -9.32 6.51 2.43
C LEU A 86 -9.34 5.03 2.81
N TRP A 87 -10.01 4.19 2.02
CA TRP A 87 -9.98 2.74 2.22
C TRP A 87 -8.60 2.14 1.94
N ALA A 88 -7.88 2.63 0.94
CA ALA A 88 -6.52 2.19 0.64
C ALA A 88 -5.53 2.55 1.74
N LEU A 89 -5.55 3.80 2.25
CA LEU A 89 -4.74 4.25 3.38
C LEU A 89 -5.08 3.45 4.65
N MET A 90 -6.36 3.16 4.87
CA MET A 90 -6.79 2.29 5.99
C MET A 90 -6.25 0.87 5.83
N GLY A 91 -6.25 0.35 4.59
CA GLY A 91 -5.63 -0.93 4.25
C GLY A 91 -4.14 -0.96 4.59
N LEU A 92 -3.41 0.09 4.23
CA LEU A 92 -1.98 0.21 4.51
C LEU A 92 -1.70 0.31 6.02
N ALA A 93 -2.38 1.21 6.73
CA ALA A 93 -2.23 1.36 8.17
C ALA A 93 -2.48 0.04 8.91
N GLN A 94 -3.50 -0.72 8.50
CA GLN A 94 -3.85 -1.99 9.12
C GLN A 94 -2.88 -3.11 8.74
N ALA A 95 -2.27 -3.06 7.55
CA ALA A 95 -1.21 -3.98 7.17
C ALA A 95 0.05 -3.76 8.02
N LEU A 96 0.44 -2.49 8.24
CA LEU A 96 1.56 -2.12 9.10
C LEU A 96 1.35 -2.52 10.56
N LEU A 97 0.10 -2.53 11.02
CA LEU A 97 -0.29 -3.04 12.35
C LEU A 97 -0.39 -4.58 12.43
N GLY A 98 -0.13 -5.31 11.35
CA GLY A 98 -0.27 -6.77 11.29
C GLY A 98 -1.71 -7.29 11.18
N ASN A 99 -2.70 -6.39 11.05
CA ASN A 99 -4.12 -6.73 10.94
C ASN A 99 -4.49 -7.12 9.49
N HIS A 100 -3.81 -8.12 8.93
CA HIS A 100 -3.85 -8.45 7.49
C HIS A 100 -5.27 -8.74 6.96
N ARG A 101 -6.15 -9.38 7.76
CA ARG A 101 -7.54 -9.65 7.35
C ARG A 101 -8.36 -8.37 7.19
N PHE A 102 -8.16 -7.43 8.11
CA PHE A 102 -8.82 -6.12 8.05
C PHE A 102 -8.28 -5.33 6.86
N ALA A 103 -6.95 -5.28 6.70
CA ALA A 103 -6.30 -4.62 5.59
C ALA A 103 -6.81 -5.13 4.23
N ALA A 104 -6.92 -6.45 4.05
CA ALA A 104 -7.48 -7.04 2.84
C ALA A 104 -8.95 -6.64 2.61
N THR A 105 -9.75 -6.46 3.66
CA THR A 105 -11.12 -5.96 3.53
C THR A 105 -11.16 -4.51 3.09
N ALA A 106 -10.30 -3.66 3.66
CA ALA A 106 -10.20 -2.25 3.29
C ALA A 106 -9.74 -2.09 1.83
N TYR A 107 -8.72 -2.81 1.37
CA TYR A 107 -8.32 -2.77 -0.03
C TYR A 107 -9.40 -3.28 -0.99
N ARG A 108 -10.21 -4.26 -0.59
CA ARG A 108 -11.38 -4.68 -1.41
C ARG A 108 -12.42 -3.58 -1.53
N LYS A 109 -12.63 -2.78 -0.48
CA LYS A 109 -13.52 -1.60 -0.57
C LYS A 109 -12.95 -0.54 -1.51
N ALA A 110 -11.64 -0.25 -1.41
CA ALA A 110 -10.99 0.67 -2.35
C ALA A 110 -11.16 0.20 -3.80
N LEU A 111 -10.91 -1.09 -4.08
CA LEU A 111 -11.11 -1.69 -5.42
C LEU A 111 -12.57 -1.81 -5.86
N ALA A 112 -13.54 -1.74 -4.94
CA ALA A 112 -14.95 -1.70 -5.32
C ALA A 112 -15.34 -0.32 -5.88
N ILE A 113 -14.65 0.74 -5.44
CA ILE A 113 -14.85 2.13 -5.86
C ILE A 113 -14.00 2.44 -7.10
N ASP A 114 -12.71 2.09 -7.10
CA ASP A 114 -11.82 2.14 -8.26
C ASP A 114 -11.25 0.74 -8.61
N PRO A 115 -11.98 -0.07 -9.41
CA PRO A 115 -11.53 -1.39 -9.82
C PRO A 115 -10.29 -1.39 -10.73
N GLY A 116 -9.95 -0.23 -11.30
CA GLY A 116 -8.85 -0.08 -12.26
C GLY A 116 -7.51 0.19 -11.60
N ASN A 117 -7.48 0.52 -10.31
CA ASN A 117 -6.29 0.98 -9.63
C ASN A 117 -5.21 -0.13 -9.50
N PRO A 118 -4.07 0.01 -10.18
CA PRO A 118 -3.03 -1.01 -10.13
C PRO A 118 -2.35 -1.11 -8.75
N TRP A 119 -2.27 -0.02 -8.00
CA TRP A 119 -1.63 0.00 -6.68
C TRP A 119 -2.49 -0.69 -5.63
N TYR A 120 -3.82 -0.51 -5.67
CA TYR A 120 -4.71 -1.22 -4.76
C TYR A 120 -4.74 -2.73 -5.06
N ALA A 121 -4.72 -3.09 -6.35
CA ALA A 121 -4.61 -4.48 -6.78
C ALA A 121 -3.27 -5.09 -6.36
N HIS A 122 -2.16 -4.36 -6.52
CA HIS A 122 -0.84 -4.79 -6.04
C HIS A 122 -0.82 -5.01 -4.53
N ASN A 123 -1.27 -4.02 -3.74
CA ASN A 123 -1.26 -4.10 -2.27
C ASN A 123 -2.15 -5.24 -1.75
N LEU A 124 -3.36 -5.39 -2.29
CA LEU A 124 -4.24 -6.51 -1.93
C LEU A 124 -3.62 -7.86 -2.31
N GLY A 125 -3.08 -7.95 -3.52
CA GLY A 125 -2.45 -9.16 -4.04
C GLY A 125 -1.24 -9.58 -3.21
N HIS A 126 -0.33 -8.65 -2.93
CA HIS A 126 0.85 -8.88 -2.10
C HIS A 126 0.46 -9.31 -0.69
N LEU A 127 -0.52 -8.63 -0.07
CA LEU A 127 -1.02 -8.98 1.26
C LEU A 127 -1.69 -10.36 1.29
N LEU A 128 -2.44 -10.72 0.25
CA LEU A 128 -3.06 -12.04 0.13
C LEU A 128 -2.00 -13.14 0.00
N ASP A 129 -0.96 -12.91 -0.79
CA ASP A 129 0.12 -13.87 -1.02
C ASP A 129 0.97 -14.05 0.23
N VAL A 130 1.62 -12.97 0.68
CA VAL A 130 2.65 -13.02 1.74
C VAL A 130 2.01 -12.98 3.13
N GLY A 131 1.03 -12.11 3.34
CA GLY A 131 0.45 -11.87 4.68
C GLY A 131 -0.64 -12.86 5.09
N LEU A 132 -1.33 -13.48 4.13
CA LEU A 132 -2.48 -14.36 4.38
C LEU A 132 -2.34 -15.77 3.81
N ASP A 133 -1.23 -16.08 3.13
CA ASP A 133 -0.94 -17.40 2.54
C ASP A 133 -2.02 -17.88 1.55
N ARG A 134 -2.54 -16.96 0.72
CA ARG A 134 -3.60 -17.19 -0.27
C ARG A 134 -3.11 -16.88 -1.69
N PRO A 135 -2.09 -17.59 -2.21
CA PRO A 135 -1.46 -17.27 -3.49
C PRO A 135 -2.43 -17.38 -4.69
N LEU A 136 -3.39 -18.33 -4.64
CA LEU A 136 -4.40 -18.48 -5.69
C LEU A 136 -5.30 -17.24 -5.82
N GLU A 137 -5.64 -16.60 -4.71
CA GLU A 137 -6.44 -15.37 -4.74
C GLU A 137 -5.61 -14.15 -5.10
N ALA A 138 -4.37 -14.10 -4.62
CA ALA A 138 -3.43 -13.04 -4.95
C ALA A 138 -3.16 -12.94 -6.46
N LEU A 139 -3.07 -14.08 -7.15
CA LEU A 139 -2.71 -14.15 -8.58
C LEU A 139 -3.52 -13.20 -9.44
N ARG A 140 -4.86 -13.19 -9.28
CA ARG A 140 -5.74 -12.35 -10.12
C ARG A 140 -5.48 -10.85 -9.95
N HIS A 141 -5.15 -10.43 -8.72
CA HIS A 141 -4.92 -9.03 -8.38
C HIS A 141 -3.52 -8.58 -8.84
N LEU A 142 -2.50 -9.43 -8.63
CA LEU A 142 -1.14 -9.16 -9.08
C LEU A 142 -1.02 -9.18 -10.60
N GLU A 143 -1.74 -10.07 -11.28
CA GLU A 143 -1.83 -10.08 -12.75
C GLU A 143 -2.46 -8.79 -13.28
N LEU A 144 -3.56 -8.33 -12.69
CA LEU A 144 -4.20 -7.07 -13.06
C LEU A 144 -3.23 -5.89 -12.89
N ALA A 145 -2.58 -5.80 -11.73
CA ALA A 145 -1.62 -4.73 -11.43
C ALA A 145 -0.45 -4.73 -12.44
N HIS A 146 0.15 -5.88 -12.69
CA HIS A 146 1.26 -6.01 -13.63
C HIS A 146 0.85 -5.67 -15.07
N LYS A 147 -0.35 -6.07 -15.53
CA LYS A 147 -0.84 -5.72 -16.87
C LYS A 147 -1.01 -4.21 -17.06
N ARG A 148 -1.31 -3.48 -15.99
CA ARG A 148 -1.52 -2.03 -16.03
C ARG A 148 -0.23 -1.24 -15.95
N VAL A 149 0.73 -1.70 -15.15
CA VAL A 149 2.00 -1.02 -14.90
C VAL A 149 3.16 -2.04 -14.97
N PRO A 150 3.45 -2.62 -16.15
CA PRO A 150 4.45 -3.68 -16.29
C PRO A 150 5.89 -3.22 -15.98
N GLU A 151 6.14 -1.92 -16.03
CA GLU A 151 7.43 -1.28 -15.71
C GLU A 151 7.70 -1.13 -14.21
N ALA A 152 6.67 -1.25 -13.36
CA ALA A 152 6.86 -1.15 -11.91
C ALA A 152 7.51 -2.41 -11.35
N THR A 153 8.80 -2.33 -11.01
CA THR A 153 9.62 -3.43 -10.46
C THR A 153 8.91 -4.14 -9.31
N ALA A 154 8.41 -3.43 -8.30
CA ALA A 154 7.77 -4.03 -7.13
C ALA A 154 6.50 -4.84 -7.46
N ILE A 155 5.69 -4.34 -8.41
CA ILE A 155 4.48 -5.03 -8.88
C ILE A 155 4.88 -6.29 -9.64
N THR A 156 5.82 -6.18 -10.58
CA THR A 156 6.29 -7.30 -11.38
C THR A 156 6.96 -8.37 -10.52
N CYS A 157 7.78 -7.99 -9.54
CA CYS A 157 8.37 -8.92 -8.56
C CYS A 157 7.29 -9.66 -7.76
N SER A 158 6.26 -8.96 -7.29
CA SER A 158 5.14 -9.60 -6.57
C SER A 158 4.38 -10.58 -7.47
N TYR A 159 4.12 -10.22 -8.73
CA TYR A 159 3.48 -11.11 -9.70
C TYR A 159 4.33 -12.35 -10.03
N VAL A 160 5.64 -12.17 -10.22
CA VAL A 160 6.59 -13.29 -10.42
C VAL A 160 6.63 -14.20 -9.19
N HIS A 161 6.64 -13.62 -8.00
CA HIS A 161 6.64 -14.36 -6.74
C HIS A 161 5.39 -15.25 -6.61
N VAL A 162 4.19 -14.71 -6.87
CA VAL A 162 2.97 -15.53 -6.79
C VAL A 162 2.92 -16.62 -7.87
N LEU A 163 3.41 -16.34 -9.09
CA LEU A 163 3.52 -17.35 -10.16
C LEU A 163 4.46 -18.48 -9.75
N TRP A 164 5.60 -18.14 -9.15
CA TRP A 164 6.54 -19.12 -8.60
C TRP A 164 5.89 -19.99 -7.54
N ARG A 165 5.21 -19.40 -6.56
CA ARG A 165 4.52 -20.12 -5.47
C ARG A 165 3.43 -21.08 -5.97
N LEU A 166 2.77 -20.73 -7.07
CA LEU A 166 1.78 -21.57 -7.74
C LEU A 166 2.41 -22.61 -8.69
N GLY A 167 3.74 -22.70 -8.75
CA GLY A 167 4.46 -23.65 -9.60
C GLY A 167 4.50 -23.28 -11.08
N ASN A 168 4.03 -22.09 -11.47
CA ASN A 168 4.08 -21.59 -12.84
C ASN A 168 5.46 -20.99 -13.17
N LEU A 169 6.50 -21.83 -13.05
CA LEU A 169 7.90 -21.44 -13.19
C LEU A 169 8.23 -20.88 -14.57
N ALA A 170 7.62 -21.41 -15.62
CA ALA A 170 7.87 -20.97 -16.99
C ALA A 170 7.42 -19.53 -17.21
N GLU A 171 6.21 -19.19 -16.75
CA GLU A 171 5.67 -17.85 -16.86
C GLU A 171 6.41 -16.87 -15.94
N ALA A 172 6.72 -17.28 -14.70
CA ALA A 172 7.49 -16.48 -13.77
C ALA A 172 8.84 -16.04 -14.38
N ARG A 173 9.54 -16.95 -15.07
CA ARG A 173 10.79 -16.63 -15.79
C ARG A 173 10.58 -15.70 -16.98
N ARG A 174 9.54 -15.96 -17.78
CA ARG A 174 9.21 -15.15 -18.95
C ARG A 174 8.96 -13.70 -18.56
N VAL A 175 8.26 -13.47 -17.44
CA VAL A 175 7.95 -12.16 -16.90
C VAL A 175 9.17 -11.50 -16.26
N LEU A 176 10.00 -12.25 -15.52
CA LEU A 176 11.18 -11.69 -14.83
C LEU A 176 12.33 -11.33 -15.79
N SER A 177 12.48 -12.05 -16.90
CA SER A 177 13.65 -11.93 -17.79
C SER A 177 13.91 -10.50 -18.33
N PRO A 178 12.91 -9.75 -18.83
CA PRO A 178 13.12 -8.37 -19.26
C PRO A 178 13.55 -7.44 -18.13
N LEU A 179 13.05 -7.69 -16.91
CA LEU A 179 13.34 -6.88 -15.73
C LEU A 179 14.80 -7.09 -15.29
N ALA A 180 15.25 -8.34 -15.22
CA ALA A 180 16.64 -8.69 -14.90
C ALA A 180 17.64 -8.14 -15.93
N ALA A 181 17.27 -8.09 -17.22
CA ALA A 181 18.11 -7.53 -18.26
C ALA A 181 18.27 -6.01 -18.17
N ARG A 182 17.24 -5.30 -17.68
CA ARG A 182 17.22 -3.83 -17.57
C ARG A 182 17.83 -3.31 -16.27
N HIS A 183 17.55 -3.97 -15.15
CA HIS A 183 17.83 -3.44 -13.81
C HIS A 183 19.14 -3.93 -13.18
N GLY A 184 19.95 -4.73 -13.87
CA GLY A 184 21.22 -5.20 -13.32
C GLY A 184 21.05 -5.85 -11.94
N TYR A 185 21.89 -5.47 -10.97
CA TYR A 185 21.79 -5.96 -9.58
C TYR A 185 20.74 -5.18 -8.77
N ASP A 186 19.46 -5.40 -9.09
CA ASP A 186 18.37 -5.13 -8.14
C ASP A 186 18.25 -6.34 -7.19
N PRO A 187 18.34 -6.17 -5.85
CA PRO A 187 18.38 -7.29 -4.91
C PRO A 187 17.17 -8.22 -5.00
N ASP A 188 15.96 -7.66 -5.17
CA ASP A 188 14.72 -8.43 -5.21
C ASP A 188 14.62 -9.22 -6.53
N VAL A 189 14.95 -8.57 -7.64
CA VAL A 189 14.99 -9.20 -8.96
C VAL A 189 16.01 -10.33 -9.00
N TRP A 190 17.21 -10.09 -8.44
CA TRP A 190 18.28 -11.08 -8.39
C TRP A 190 17.93 -12.27 -7.50
N ALA A 191 17.33 -12.01 -6.33
CA ALA A 191 16.88 -13.06 -5.42
C ALA A 191 15.82 -13.96 -6.09
N LEU A 192 14.83 -13.36 -6.75
CA LEU A 192 13.80 -14.10 -7.49
C LEU A 192 14.39 -14.92 -8.65
N ALA A 193 15.31 -14.35 -9.43
CA ALA A 193 15.96 -15.06 -10.53
C ALA A 193 16.73 -16.30 -10.03
N THR A 194 17.53 -16.11 -8.98
CA THR A 194 18.28 -17.19 -8.33
C THR A 194 17.36 -18.28 -7.80
N GLN A 195 16.24 -17.90 -7.19
CA GLN A 195 15.28 -18.85 -6.64
C GLN A 195 14.59 -19.67 -7.74
N LEU A 196 14.17 -19.02 -8.82
CA LEU A 196 13.60 -19.70 -9.96
C LEU A 196 14.59 -20.71 -10.56
N ASP A 197 15.86 -20.33 -10.77
CA ASP A 197 16.88 -21.22 -11.34
C ASP A 197 17.09 -22.48 -10.49
N ARG A 198 17.11 -22.33 -9.16
CA ARG A 198 17.19 -23.46 -8.22
C ARG A 198 16.01 -24.41 -8.35
N GLU A 199 14.79 -23.89 -8.40
CA GLU A 199 13.58 -24.71 -8.53
C GLU A 199 13.55 -25.50 -9.84
N GLU A 200 13.99 -24.91 -10.95
CA GLU A 200 14.06 -25.63 -12.22
C GLU A 200 15.16 -26.68 -12.23
N ALA A 201 16.34 -26.40 -11.65
CA ALA A 201 17.37 -27.41 -11.48
C ALA A 201 16.85 -28.61 -10.68
N ASN A 202 16.07 -28.35 -9.62
CA ASN A 202 15.42 -29.38 -8.82
C ASN A 202 14.33 -30.13 -9.60
N ALA A 203 13.49 -29.43 -10.36
CA ALA A 203 12.48 -30.04 -11.22
C ALA A 203 13.11 -30.93 -12.30
N ARG A 204 14.20 -30.50 -12.94
CA ARG A 204 14.98 -31.29 -13.91
C ARG A 204 15.57 -32.55 -13.27
N LYS A 205 16.13 -32.45 -12.05
CA LYS A 205 16.63 -33.60 -11.29
C LYS A 205 15.51 -34.61 -10.98
N ARG A 206 14.35 -34.13 -10.53
CA ARG A 206 13.17 -34.99 -10.24
C ARG A 206 12.67 -35.73 -11.48
N ARG A 207 12.65 -35.07 -12.65
CA ARG A 207 12.24 -35.70 -13.92
C ARG A 207 13.22 -36.76 -14.42
N ARG A 208 14.51 -36.63 -14.09
CA ARG A 208 15.57 -37.59 -14.46
C ARG A 208 15.70 -38.77 -13.48
N ALA A 209 15.07 -38.72 -12.30
CA ALA A 209 15.14 -39.80 -11.33
C ALA A 209 14.36 -41.04 -11.83
N PRO A 210 14.93 -42.26 -11.75
CA PRO A 210 14.25 -43.47 -12.18
C PRO A 210 12.98 -43.70 -11.36
N ARG A 211 11.85 -44.00 -12.03
CA ARG A 211 10.62 -44.43 -11.36
C ARG A 211 10.91 -45.74 -10.62
N LYS A 212 11.03 -45.71 -9.29
CA LYS A 212 11.09 -46.94 -8.47
C LYS A 212 9.84 -47.75 -8.78
N LYS A 213 10.02 -48.93 -9.41
CA LYS A 213 8.94 -49.91 -9.61
C LYS A 213 8.38 -50.24 -8.23
N ARG A 214 7.12 -49.91 -7.99
CA ARG A 214 6.37 -50.44 -6.85
C ARG A 214 6.22 -51.94 -7.11
N SER A 215 6.91 -52.75 -6.31
CA SER A 215 6.73 -54.20 -6.20
C SER A 215 5.41 -54.51 -5.52
#